data_AF-A0ABD1E581-F1
#
_entry.id   AF-A0ABD1E581-F1
#
_cell.length_a   1.000
_cell.length_b   1.000
_cell.length_c   1.000
_cell.angle_alpha   90.00
_cell.angle_beta   90.00
_cell.angle_gamma   90.00
#
_symmetry.space_group_name_H-M   'P 1'
#
loop_
_entity.id
_entity.type
_entity.pdbx_description
1 polymer ?
#
loop_
_entity_poly.entity_id
_entity_poly.type
_entity_poly.pdbx_seq_one_letter_code
_entity_poly.pdbx_strand_id
1 'polypeptide(L)'
;MNKVGRTVVLEQFSESNSSGELEECYTTLEELLITFVQARPILWDYRIPIQERSKSNRDRLWKEIFEEFGENPELPIDFLQKKWKNLRDTYIRLRNEYTPSGAPSKKKKEVGIL
;
A
#
# COMPACT_ATOMS: atom_id res chain seq x y z
N MET A 1 7.30 14.38 -21.41
CA MET A 1 8.06 13.14 -21.13
C MET A 1 9.17 13.54 -20.15
N ASN A 2 9.29 13.00 -18.94
CA ASN A 2 9.76 11.66 -18.59
C ASN A 2 9.29 11.32 -17.17
N LYS A 3 8.65 10.17 -16.95
CA LYS A 3 8.37 9.65 -15.60
C LYS A 3 9.59 8.87 -15.16
N VAL A 4 10.43 9.48 -14.34
CA VAL A 4 11.58 8.79 -13.73
C VAL A 4 11.01 7.95 -12.60
N GLY A 5 10.93 6.63 -12.82
CA GLY A 5 10.69 5.68 -11.75
C GLY A 5 11.80 5.85 -10.73
N ARG A 6 11.44 6.24 -9.51
CA ARG A 6 12.39 6.54 -8.44
C ARG A 6 12.77 5.23 -7.77
N THR A 7 13.80 4.57 -8.29
CA THR A 7 14.45 3.42 -7.66
C THR A 7 15.08 3.89 -6.35
N VAL A 8 14.75 3.21 -5.24
CA VAL A 8 15.39 3.44 -3.93
C VAL A 8 16.40 2.31 -3.77
N VAL A 9 17.69 2.60 -3.91
CA VAL A 9 18.76 1.61 -3.76
C VAL A 9 19.01 1.35 -2.27
N LEU A 10 18.87 0.10 -1.84
CA LEU A 10 19.28 -0.34 -0.51
C LEU A 10 20.71 -0.86 -0.58
N GLU A 11 21.66 -0.03 -0.17
CA GLU A 11 23.05 -0.43 -0.04
C GLU A 11 23.21 -1.24 1.25
N GLN A 12 23.36 -2.56 1.10
CA GLN A 12 23.90 -3.42 2.15
C GLN A 12 25.13 -4.14 1.58
N PHE A 13 26.27 -3.76 2.15
CA PHE A 13 27.60 -4.26 1.84
C PHE A 13 27.76 -5.71 2.33
N SER A 14 28.19 -6.59 1.42
CA SER A 14 28.90 -7.83 1.74
C SER A 14 29.73 -8.20 0.52
N GLU A 15 30.94 -7.66 0.46
CA GLU A 15 31.90 -8.02 -0.57
C GLU A 15 32.36 -9.48 -0.46
N SER A 16 32.44 -10.13 -1.61
CA SER A 16 33.10 -11.41 -1.92
C SER A 16 32.23 -12.67 -1.85
N ASN A 17 31.52 -12.98 -2.94
CA ASN A 17 31.96 -14.09 -3.80
C ASN A 17 31.47 -13.95 -5.25
N SER A 18 32.34 -14.37 -6.17
CA SER A 18 32.31 -14.21 -7.62
C SER A 18 31.38 -15.20 -8.34
N SER A 19 30.82 -14.72 -9.45
CA SER A 19 30.29 -15.45 -10.63
C SER A 19 28.82 -15.87 -10.62
N GLY A 20 28.00 -15.07 -11.31
CA GLY A 20 26.77 -15.53 -11.99
C GLY A 20 25.53 -14.70 -11.68
N GLU A 21 25.25 -13.69 -12.53
CA GLU A 21 23.98 -12.95 -12.65
C GLU A 21 23.45 -12.26 -11.39
N LEU A 22 23.83 -11.00 -11.21
CA LEU A 22 23.14 -10.08 -10.31
C LEU A 22 21.78 -9.73 -10.93
N GLU A 23 20.75 -10.52 -10.63
CA GLU A 23 19.39 -9.99 -10.65
C GLU A 23 19.26 -8.99 -9.50
N GLU A 24 19.59 -7.72 -9.76
CA GLU A 24 19.17 -6.62 -8.91
C GLU A 24 17.63 -6.60 -8.92
N CYS A 25 17.00 -7.07 -7.84
CA CYS A 25 15.55 -7.01 -7.70
C CYS A 25 15.13 -5.56 -7.44
N TYR A 26 14.96 -4.80 -8.52
CA TYR A 26 14.40 -3.47 -8.46
C TYR A 26 13.02 -3.58 -7.80
N THR A 27 12.93 -3.13 -6.56
CA THR A 27 11.65 -3.03 -5.87
C THR A 27 11.18 -1.61 -6.06
N THR A 28 10.02 -1.44 -6.67
CA THR A 28 9.41 -0.12 -6.83
C THR A 28 9.08 0.47 -5.47
N LEU A 29 8.98 1.80 -5.39
CA LEU A 29 8.53 2.49 -4.18
C LEU A 29 7.20 1.92 -3.67
N GLU A 30 6.29 1.61 -4.58
CA GLU A 30 4.99 1.00 -4.28
C GLU A 30 5.12 -0.39 -3.64
N GLU A 31 5.96 -1.26 -4.20
CA GLU A 31 6.19 -2.61 -3.67
C GLU A 31 6.86 -2.58 -2.29
N LEU A 32 7.84 -1.69 -2.08
CA LEU A 32 8.44 -1.47 -0.77
C LEU A 32 7.39 -0.98 0.24
N LEU A 33 6.59 0.01 -0.15
CA LEU A 33 5.53 0.55 0.70
C LEU A 33 4.48 -0.51 1.06
N ILE A 34 4.08 -1.34 0.08
CA ILE A 34 3.16 -2.46 0.32
C ILE A 34 3.78 -3.42 1.34
N THR A 35 5.05 -3.78 1.18
CA THR A 35 5.77 -4.69 2.09
C THR A 35 5.77 -4.16 3.52
N PHE A 36 6.18 -2.89 3.72
CA PHE A 36 6.23 -2.30 5.05
C PHE A 36 4.86 -2.12 5.71
N VAL A 37 3.82 -1.81 4.92
CA VAL A 37 2.45 -1.71 5.44
C VAL A 37 1.88 -3.09 5.74
N GLN A 38 2.15 -4.10 4.91
CA GLN A 38 1.68 -5.48 5.13
C GLN A 38 2.22 -6.04 6.45
N ALA A 39 3.47 -5.77 6.77
CA ALA A 39 4.10 -6.15 8.06
C ALA A 39 3.42 -5.51 9.30
N ARG A 40 2.56 -4.51 9.12
CA ARG A 40 1.89 -3.75 10.19
C ARG A 40 0.37 -3.85 10.10
N PRO A 41 -0.23 -4.95 10.62
CA PRO A 41 -1.67 -5.20 10.54
C PRO A 41 -2.56 -4.05 11.01
N ILE A 42 -2.15 -3.27 12.02
CA ILE A 42 -2.92 -2.11 12.54
C ILE A 42 -3.24 -1.08 11.44
N LEU A 43 -2.44 -1.00 10.37
CA LEU A 43 -2.63 -0.05 9.28
C LEU A 43 -3.69 -0.49 8.26
N TRP A 44 -3.99 -1.79 8.15
CA TRP A 44 -4.83 -2.32 7.07
C TRP A 44 -5.89 -3.33 7.51
N ASP A 45 -5.66 -4.08 8.58
CA ASP A 45 -6.57 -5.11 9.08
C ASP A 45 -7.71 -4.49 9.89
N TYR A 46 -8.91 -4.55 9.32
CA TYR A 46 -10.14 -4.03 9.94
C TYR A 46 -10.65 -4.92 11.08
N ARG A 47 -10.15 -6.15 11.20
CA ARG A 47 -10.53 -7.12 12.25
C ARG A 47 -9.90 -6.78 13.60
N ILE A 48 -8.88 -5.92 13.63
CA ILE A 48 -8.22 -5.48 14.85
C ILE A 48 -9.20 -4.62 15.69
N PRO A 49 -9.26 -4.83 17.01
CA PRO A 49 -10.12 -4.04 17.90
C PRO A 49 -9.89 -2.54 17.77
N ILE A 50 -10.95 -1.75 17.97
CA ILE A 50 -10.88 -0.29 17.83
C ILE A 50 -9.93 0.38 18.83
N GLN A 51 -9.75 -0.25 20.00
CA GLN A 51 -8.84 0.21 21.05
C GLN A 51 -7.38 0.21 20.57
N GLU A 52 -6.99 -0.82 19.82
CA GLU A 52 -5.63 -0.96 19.27
C GLU A 52 -5.42 -0.11 18.02
N ARG A 53 -6.50 0.19 17.28
CA ARG A 53 -6.49 1.08 16.10
C ARG A 53 -6.53 2.58 16.43
N SER A 54 -6.06 2.95 17.62
CA SER A 54 -5.99 4.35 18.06
C SER A 54 -5.18 5.19 17.06
N LYS A 55 -5.52 6.48 16.94
CA LYS A 55 -4.78 7.41 16.08
C LYS A 55 -3.29 7.43 16.43
N SER A 56 -2.96 7.44 17.71
CA SER A 56 -1.57 7.45 18.20
C SER A 56 -0.78 6.23 17.72
N ASN A 57 -1.36 5.03 17.79
CA ASN A 57 -0.69 3.82 17.30
C ASN A 57 -0.44 3.88 15.79
N ARG A 58 -1.42 4.36 15.02
CA ARG A 58 -1.27 4.51 13.56
C ARG A 58 -0.18 5.53 13.20
N ASP A 59 -0.19 6.68 13.87
CA ASP A 59 0.80 7.74 13.62
C ASP A 59 2.23 7.24 13.95
N ARG A 60 2.39 6.46 15.03
CA ARG A 60 3.66 5.82 15.38
C ARG A 60 4.13 4.86 14.29
N LEU A 61 3.25 3.98 13.81
CA LEU A 61 3.59 3.01 12.77
C LEU A 61 3.97 3.67 11.44
N TRP A 62 3.32 4.78 11.09
CA TRP A 62 3.70 5.55 9.90
C TRP A 62 5.07 6.23 10.04
N LYS A 63 5.43 6.65 11.26
CA LYS A 63 6.77 7.16 11.55
C LYS A 63 7.82 6.06 11.39
N GLU A 64 7.57 4.86 11.92
CA GLU A 64 8.46 3.71 11.74
C GLU A 64 8.67 3.38 10.25
N ILE A 65 7.60 3.42 9.43
CA ILE A 65 7.73 3.22 7.97
C ILE A 65 8.61 4.31 7.33
N PHE A 66 8.43 5.57 7.73
CA PHE A 66 9.25 6.68 7.23
C PHE A 66 10.74 6.51 7.60
N GLU A 67 11.02 6.02 8.81
CA GLU A 67 12.36 5.66 9.26
C GLU A 67 12.94 4.50 8.41
N GLU A 68 12.13 3.48 8.06
CA GLU A 68 12.54 2.41 7.14
C GLU A 68 12.83 2.89 5.71
N PHE A 69 12.22 4.00 5.28
CA PHE A 69 12.57 4.69 4.04
C PHE A 69 13.82 5.59 4.17
N GLY A 70 14.58 5.46 5.26
CA GLY A 70 15.80 6.23 5.51
C GLY A 70 15.53 7.69 5.85
N GLU A 71 14.37 8.01 6.39
CA GLU A 71 13.94 9.38 6.71
C GLU A 71 14.04 10.34 5.52
N ASN A 72 13.82 9.82 4.31
CA ASN A 72 14.00 10.59 3.08
C ASN A 72 13.00 11.76 3.00
N PRO A 73 13.46 13.03 2.96
CA PRO A 73 12.60 14.21 2.94
C PRO A 73 11.70 14.31 1.69
N GLU A 74 12.03 13.59 0.62
CA GLU A 74 11.23 13.53 -0.60
C GLU A 74 10.08 12.52 -0.52
N LEU A 75 10.09 11.67 0.52
CA LEU A 75 9.07 10.68 0.83
C LEU A 75 8.46 10.94 2.22
N PRO A 76 7.92 12.14 2.51
CA PRO A 76 7.36 12.45 3.81
C PRO A 76 6.18 11.53 4.15
N ILE A 77 5.88 11.39 5.44
CA ILE A 77 4.78 10.53 5.95
C ILE A 77 3.46 10.78 5.19
N ASP A 78 3.08 12.03 4.98
CA ASP A 78 1.84 12.40 4.26
C ASP A 78 1.81 11.87 2.82
N PHE A 79 2.96 11.88 2.14
CA PHE A 79 3.09 11.35 0.80
C PHE A 79 2.93 9.82 0.79
N LEU A 80 3.59 9.12 1.72
CA LEU A 80 3.48 7.66 1.87
C LEU A 80 2.03 7.24 2.19
N GLN A 81 1.37 7.94 3.11
CA GLN A 81 -0.05 7.72 3.44
C GLN A 81 -0.96 7.91 2.22
N LYS A 82 -0.76 8.99 1.45
CA LYS A 82 -1.53 9.27 0.24
C LYS A 82 -1.28 8.20 -0.83
N LYS A 83 -0.03 7.76 -0.99
CA LYS A 83 0.35 6.70 -1.94
C LYS A 83 -0.32 5.38 -1.57
N TRP A 84 -0.28 4.98 -0.30
CA TRP A 84 -0.96 3.80 0.21
C TRP A 84 -2.47 3.86 -0.02
N LYS A 85 -3.11 4.99 0.27
CA LYS A 85 -4.54 5.19 0.00
C LYS A 85 -4.86 4.94 -1.48
N ASN A 86 -4.11 5.55 -2.39
CA ASN A 86 -4.33 5.38 -3.82
C ASN A 86 -4.16 3.91 -4.27
N LEU A 87 -3.17 3.20 -3.74
CA LEU A 87 -2.94 1.77 -4.01
C LEU A 87 -4.15 0.94 -3.57
N ARG A 88 -4.61 1.15 -2.33
CA ARG A 88 -5.76 0.45 -1.76
C ARG A 88 -7.05 0.74 -2.54
N ASP A 89 -7.32 2.00 -2.84
CA ASP A 89 -8.52 2.41 -3.57
C ASP A 89 -8.53 1.82 -4.99
N THR A 90 -7.38 1.80 -5.65
CA THR A 90 -7.20 1.17 -6.97
C THR A 90 -7.43 -0.33 -6.90
N TYR A 91 -6.83 -1.03 -5.92
CA TYR A 91 -7.05 -2.45 -5.72
C TYR A 91 -8.52 -2.78 -5.46
N ILE A 92 -9.20 -2.03 -4.57
CA ILE A 92 -10.63 -2.23 -4.27
C ILE A 92 -11.47 -2.03 -5.52
N ARG A 93 -11.21 -0.98 -6.31
CA ARG A 93 -11.93 -0.74 -7.56
C ARG A 93 -11.77 -1.91 -8.52
N LEU A 94 -10.54 -2.34 -8.78
CA LEU A 94 -10.25 -3.46 -9.69
C LEU A 94 -10.86 -4.78 -9.19
N ARG A 95 -10.78 -5.04 -7.88
CA ARG A 95 -11.40 -6.21 -7.25
C ARG A 95 -12.92 -6.21 -7.42
N ASN A 96 -13.56 -5.05 -7.26
CA ASN A 96 -15.01 -4.94 -7.38
C ASN A 96 -15.47 -4.97 -8.85
N GLU A 97 -14.66 -4.43 -9.77
CA GLU A 97 -14.88 -4.45 -11.21
C GLU A 97 -14.79 -5.87 -11.80
N TYR A 98 -14.00 -6.75 -11.18
CA TYR A 98 -13.95 -8.18 -11.51
C TYR A 98 -15.24 -8.96 -11.12
N THR A 99 -16.24 -8.30 -10.51
CA THR A 99 -17.58 -8.88 -10.44
C THR A 99 -18.18 -8.85 -11.85
N PRO A 100 -18.49 -9.99 -12.48
CA PRO A 100 -19.03 -9.99 -13.84
C PRO A 100 -20.26 -9.09 -13.90
N SER A 101 -20.19 -8.09 -14.78
CA SER A 101 -21.26 -7.15 -15.08
C SER A 101 -22.46 -7.91 -15.63
N GLY A 102 -23.30 -8.45 -14.75
CA GLY A 102 -24.38 -9.36 -15.11
C GLY A 102 -25.33 -9.75 -13.98
N ALA A 103 -25.09 -9.30 -12.73
CA ALA A 103 -26.08 -9.48 -11.68
C ALA A 103 -27.21 -8.44 -11.87
N PRO A 104 -28.47 -8.85 -12.10
CA PRO A 104 -29.57 -7.90 -12.22
C PRO A 104 -29.76 -7.18 -10.88
N SER A 105 -29.56 -5.87 -10.87
CA SER A 105 -30.03 -5.00 -9.78
C SER A 105 -31.54 -5.25 -9.61
N LYS A 106 -31.94 -5.87 -8.50
CA LYS A 106 -33.36 -6.02 -8.15
C LYS A 106 -33.93 -4.62 -7.95
N LYS A 107 -34.52 -4.04 -9.00
CA LYS A 107 -35.32 -2.83 -8.87
C LYS A 107 -36.50 -3.19 -7.96
N LYS A 108 -36.52 -2.63 -6.75
CA LYS A 108 -37.69 -2.71 -5.87
C LYS A 108 -38.83 -2.09 -6.65
N LYS A 109 -39.84 -2.90 -6.97
CA LYS A 109 -41.12 -2.44 -7.50
C LYS A 109 -41.79 -1.76 -6.32
N GLU A 110 -41.89 -0.44 -6.37
CA GLU A 110 -42.77 0.29 -5.46
C GLU A 110 -44.20 -0.09 -5.86
N VAL A 111 -44.82 -0.97 -5.07
CA VAL A 111 -46.22 -1.32 -5.23
C VAL A 111 -46.99 -0.12 -4.72
N GLY A 112 -47.58 0.65 -5.64
CA GLY A 112 -48.53 1.69 -5.31
C GLY A 112 -49.67 1.09 -4.49
N ILE A 113 -49.86 1.60 -3.28
CA ILE A 113 -51.06 1.32 -2.50
C ILE A 113 -52.07 2.42 -2.82
N LEU A 114 -53.25 1.94 -3.24
CA LEU A 114 -54.47 2.69 -3.57
C LEU A 114 -55.00 3.48 -2.37
#